data_AF-A0A835X022-F1
#
_entry.id   AF-A0A835X022-F1
#
_cell.length_a   1.000
_cell.length_b   1.000
_cell.length_c   1.000
_cell.angle_alpha   90.00
_cell.angle_beta   90.00
_cell.angle_gamma   90.00
#
_symmetry.space_group_name_H-M   'P 1'
#
loop_
_entity.id
_entity.type
_entity.pdbx_description
1 polymer ?
#
loop_
_entity_poly.entity_id
_entity_poly.type
_entity_poly.pdbx_seq_one_letter_code
_entity_poly.pdbx_strand_id
1 'polypeptide(L)'
;MPRKTRKTTKSKTKKTTKKEPTPTAVLKKVALVSDSTKILSKEIKSMTKIFSENQKILVTMKNMIDSLTSALDHIQKQSRRISMLEEDTQKVFSGLNQIRTQTNLVTKINDQTARLQDQISKLKAQKGAPETEKLSHRLSQSMDSIKNNSQMIIKIAQRIDLIREDLKKVSAKTVTSPFATKNLDDIKKRIESIAGKAGQIESLSVVIEGLKQQFQSISTKTGSTNLFADSLKSVQSDFSNFKDVVFNKTNSIDQKISSISDLLKRTENSASEFHTKSDKIFQELQGIKNATSKASSETSKEMMALLKLSEFQSNIRMNTESKYGELKDLENMADQTTRIINLFDKLSIESQQKIPIPSEVRQWAVSKIFDCADKWEIRFSDVFNILANNLGRDLLKEAIRIKQVREIFGIRAVDEIKKELNIS
;
A
#
# COMPACT_ATOMS: atom_id res chain seq x y z
N MET A 1 -36.44 32.40 -25.44
CA MET A 1 -35.35 32.53 -24.44
C MET A 1 -35.75 31.81 -23.15
N PRO A 2 -34.86 31.20 -22.35
CA PRO A 2 -33.52 30.68 -22.64
C PRO A 2 -33.30 29.22 -22.17
N ARG A 3 -32.32 28.58 -22.81
CA ARG A 3 -31.78 27.23 -22.58
C ARG A 3 -30.81 27.29 -21.38
N LYS A 4 -31.09 26.62 -20.26
CA LYS A 4 -30.15 26.52 -19.12
C LYS A 4 -29.14 25.40 -19.35
N THR A 5 -27.87 25.78 -19.53
CA THR A 5 -26.69 24.92 -19.52
C THR A 5 -26.38 24.49 -18.08
N ARG A 6 -26.24 23.17 -17.87
CA ARG A 6 -25.83 22.57 -16.58
C ARG A 6 -24.31 22.40 -16.57
N LYS A 7 -23.62 23.18 -15.73
CA LYS A 7 -22.19 23.08 -15.43
C LYS A 7 -21.88 21.73 -14.76
N THR A 8 -20.86 21.04 -15.25
CA THR A 8 -20.26 19.85 -14.63
C THR A 8 -19.15 20.26 -13.67
N THR A 9 -19.31 19.92 -12.39
CA THR A 9 -18.33 20.15 -11.33
C THR A 9 -17.31 19.00 -11.32
N LYS A 10 -16.04 19.27 -11.65
CA LYS A 10 -14.95 18.32 -11.49
C LYS A 10 -14.49 18.29 -10.03
N SER A 11 -14.72 17.17 -9.34
CA SER A 11 -14.13 16.87 -8.04
C SER A 11 -12.67 16.45 -8.21
N LYS A 12 -11.74 17.20 -7.60
CA LYS A 12 -10.31 16.85 -7.48
C LYS A 12 -10.15 15.82 -6.36
N THR A 13 -9.96 14.54 -6.72
CA THR A 13 -9.53 13.51 -5.77
C THR A 13 -8.02 13.57 -5.55
N LYS A 14 -7.63 13.92 -4.33
CA LYS A 14 -6.27 13.89 -3.79
C LYS A 14 -5.77 12.44 -3.77
N LYS A 15 -4.76 12.09 -4.58
CA LYS A 15 -4.08 10.78 -4.54
C LYS A 15 -3.25 10.67 -3.26
N THR A 16 -3.70 9.87 -2.30
CA THR A 16 -2.88 9.36 -1.20
C THR A 16 -1.99 8.24 -1.73
N THR A 17 -0.68 8.46 -1.75
CA THR A 17 0.35 7.46 -2.06
C THR A 17 0.32 6.34 -1.01
N LYS A 18 -0.05 5.13 -1.44
CA LYS A 18 -0.01 3.92 -0.62
C LYS A 18 1.44 3.44 -0.53
N LYS A 19 2.08 3.63 0.63
CA LYS A 19 3.32 2.92 1.02
C LYS A 19 3.08 1.41 0.98
N GLU A 20 4.05 0.65 0.50
CA GLU A 20 4.03 -0.80 0.51
C GLU A 20 3.83 -1.34 1.94
N PRO A 21 3.01 -2.38 2.12
CA PRO A 21 2.76 -2.96 3.43
C PRO A 21 4.02 -3.69 3.90
N THR A 22 4.58 -3.22 5.00
CA THR A 22 5.70 -3.86 5.72
C THR A 22 5.34 -5.33 6.01
N PRO A 23 6.29 -6.28 6.02
CA PRO A 23 6.01 -7.72 6.27
C PRO A 23 5.16 -8.00 7.52
N THR A 24 5.29 -7.15 8.54
CA THR A 24 4.48 -7.15 9.77
C THR A 24 2.99 -6.88 9.52
N ALA A 25 2.64 -6.06 8.53
CA ALA A 25 1.26 -5.78 8.12
C ALA A 25 0.63 -6.95 7.38
N VAL A 26 1.42 -7.74 6.64
CA VAL A 26 0.96 -8.97 5.99
C VAL A 26 0.71 -10.06 7.04
N LEU A 27 1.63 -10.25 7.99
CA LEU A 27 1.44 -11.18 9.11
C LEU A 27 0.20 -10.86 9.95
N LYS A 28 -0.06 -9.57 10.25
CA LYS A 28 -1.30 -9.16 10.92
C LYS A 28 -2.56 -9.49 10.12
N LYS A 29 -2.53 -9.32 8.79
CA LYS A 29 -3.67 -9.69 7.94
C LYS A 29 -3.89 -11.20 7.88
N VAL A 30 -2.83 -11.99 7.81
CA VAL A 30 -2.93 -13.46 7.83
C VAL A 30 -3.49 -13.94 9.18
N ALA A 31 -3.05 -13.34 10.29
CA ALA A 31 -3.61 -13.62 11.61
C ALA A 31 -5.11 -13.26 11.70
N LEU A 32 -5.51 -12.10 11.19
CA LEU A 32 -6.92 -11.69 11.14
C LEU A 32 -7.79 -12.61 10.27
N VAL A 33 -7.26 -13.09 9.15
CA VAL A 33 -7.95 -14.08 8.31
C VAL A 33 -8.07 -15.41 9.05
N SER A 34 -7.03 -15.86 9.74
CA SER A 34 -7.07 -17.09 10.55
C SER A 34 -8.11 -17.01 11.67
N ASP A 35 -8.19 -15.88 12.38
CA ASP A 35 -9.18 -15.67 13.42
C ASP A 35 -10.61 -15.59 12.85
N SER A 36 -10.78 -14.96 11.69
CA SER A 36 -12.07 -14.93 10.98
C SER A 36 -12.51 -16.33 10.55
N THR A 37 -11.59 -17.18 10.07
CA THR A 37 -11.88 -18.59 9.74
C THR A 37 -12.29 -19.40 10.97
N LYS A 38 -11.65 -19.17 12.13
CA LYS A 38 -12.04 -19.81 13.40
C LYS A 38 -13.42 -19.38 13.87
N ILE A 39 -13.76 -18.10 13.72
CA ILE A 39 -15.10 -17.58 14.07
C ILE A 39 -16.15 -18.21 13.15
N LEU A 40 -15.92 -18.22 11.85
CA LEU A 40 -16.82 -18.85 10.87
C LEU A 40 -17.03 -20.35 11.17
N SER A 41 -15.96 -21.07 11.51
CA SER A 41 -16.06 -22.48 11.90
C SER A 41 -16.93 -22.70 13.15
N LYS A 42 -16.80 -21.85 14.17
CA LYS A 42 -17.66 -21.90 15.36
C LYS A 42 -19.11 -21.60 15.01
N GLU A 43 -19.35 -20.66 14.11
CA GLU A 43 -20.68 -20.25 13.69
C GLU A 43 -21.37 -21.32 12.84
N ILE A 44 -20.64 -21.96 11.92
CA ILE A 44 -21.12 -23.14 11.18
C ILE A 44 -21.51 -24.26 12.14
N LYS A 45 -20.68 -24.53 13.16
CA LYS A 45 -20.98 -25.57 14.17
C LYS A 45 -22.25 -25.23 14.98
N SER A 46 -22.46 -23.96 15.30
CA SER A 46 -23.68 -23.47 15.93
C SER A 46 -24.90 -23.66 15.02
N MET A 47 -24.80 -23.31 13.73
CA MET A 47 -25.87 -23.51 12.75
C MET A 47 -26.21 -25.00 12.57
N THR A 48 -25.22 -25.89 12.51
CA THR A 48 -25.46 -27.35 12.44
C THR A 48 -26.24 -27.84 13.66
N LYS A 49 -25.93 -27.32 14.85
CA LYS A 49 -26.66 -27.66 16.07
C LYS A 49 -28.12 -27.19 15.99
N ILE A 50 -28.36 -25.96 15.55
CA ILE A 50 -29.71 -25.40 15.36
C ILE A 50 -30.50 -26.24 14.35
N PHE A 51 -29.88 -26.65 13.24
CA PHE A 51 -30.52 -27.53 12.26
C PHE A 51 -30.95 -28.87 12.87
N SER A 52 -30.10 -29.48 13.69
CA SER A 52 -30.42 -30.75 14.37
C SER A 52 -31.57 -30.60 15.36
N GLU A 53 -31.66 -29.47 16.08
CA GLU A 53 -32.75 -29.17 17.01
C GLU A 53 -34.06 -28.90 16.26
N ASN A 54 -34.03 -28.13 15.17
CA ASN A 54 -35.19 -27.90 14.31
C ASN A 54 -35.74 -29.21 13.74
N GLN A 55 -34.88 -30.15 13.37
CA GLN A 55 -35.31 -31.46 12.88
C GLN A 55 -36.02 -32.29 13.96
N LYS A 56 -35.59 -32.21 15.23
CA LYS A 56 -36.31 -32.82 16.35
C LYS A 56 -37.69 -32.21 16.53
N ILE A 57 -37.81 -30.88 16.46
CA ILE A 57 -39.09 -30.17 16.57
C ILE A 57 -40.06 -30.63 15.47
N LEU A 58 -39.58 -30.75 14.22
CA LEU A 58 -40.40 -31.24 13.10
C LEU A 58 -40.92 -32.67 13.33
N VAL A 59 -40.08 -33.56 13.86
CA VAL A 59 -40.50 -34.93 14.21
C VAL A 59 -41.56 -34.91 15.32
N THR A 60 -41.42 -34.05 16.33
CA THR A 60 -42.44 -33.87 17.37
C THR A 60 -43.76 -33.34 16.79
N MET A 61 -43.72 -32.38 15.87
CA MET A 61 -44.92 -31.87 15.19
C MET A 61 -45.62 -32.94 14.38
N LYS A 62 -44.87 -33.79 13.68
CA LYS A 62 -45.43 -34.94 12.95
C LYS A 62 -46.19 -35.88 13.90
N ASN A 63 -45.58 -36.25 15.03
CA ASN A 63 -46.23 -37.13 16.01
C ASN A 63 -47.51 -36.51 16.60
N MET A 64 -47.54 -35.20 16.80
CA MET A 64 -48.76 -34.49 17.23
C MET A 64 -49.85 -34.51 16.15
N ILE A 65 -49.50 -34.31 14.88
CA ILE A 65 -50.45 -34.40 13.76
C ILE A 65 -51.02 -35.81 13.63
N ASP A 66 -50.18 -36.84 13.76
CA ASP A 66 -50.62 -38.24 13.73
C ASP A 66 -51.61 -38.53 14.88
N SER A 67 -51.34 -38.00 16.08
CA SER A 67 -52.23 -38.12 17.25
C SER A 67 -53.56 -37.38 17.05
N LEU A 68 -53.53 -36.16 16.49
CA LEU A 68 -54.74 -35.39 16.16
C LEU A 68 -55.58 -36.08 15.09
N THR A 69 -54.94 -36.69 14.10
CA THR A 69 -55.61 -37.45 13.03
C THR A 69 -56.35 -38.65 13.61
N SER A 70 -55.72 -39.40 14.52
CA SER A 70 -56.37 -40.50 15.23
C SER A 70 -57.55 -40.03 16.08
N ALA A 71 -57.40 -38.93 16.82
CA ALA A 71 -58.48 -38.35 17.60
C ALA A 71 -59.68 -37.91 16.73
N LEU A 72 -59.41 -37.34 15.55
CA LEU A 72 -60.45 -36.96 14.57
C LEU A 72 -61.25 -38.17 14.06
N ASP A 73 -60.58 -39.27 13.72
CA ASP A 73 -61.24 -40.51 13.29
C ASP A 73 -62.14 -41.08 14.41
N HIS A 74 -61.69 -41.04 15.66
CA HIS A 74 -62.50 -41.43 16.81
C HIS A 74 -63.75 -40.56 16.97
N ILE A 75 -63.62 -39.22 16.85
CA ILE A 75 -64.76 -38.29 16.93
C ILE A 75 -65.76 -38.56 15.82
N GLN A 76 -65.29 -38.78 14.58
CA GLN A 76 -66.17 -39.09 13.45
C GLN A 76 -66.94 -40.41 13.65
N LYS A 77 -66.26 -41.47 14.10
CA LYS A 77 -66.91 -42.74 14.43
C LYS A 77 -67.95 -42.59 15.54
N GLN A 78 -67.64 -41.80 16.57
CA GLN A 78 -68.57 -41.54 17.66
C GLN A 78 -69.80 -40.72 17.21
N SER A 79 -69.61 -39.71 16.35
CA SER A 79 -70.71 -38.92 15.78
C SER A 79 -71.71 -39.79 15.02
N ARG A 80 -71.23 -40.75 14.21
CA ARG A 80 -72.11 -41.72 13.52
C ARG A 80 -72.93 -42.57 14.50
N ARG A 81 -72.33 -43.00 15.61
CA ARG A 81 -73.05 -43.76 16.66
C ARG A 81 -74.11 -42.93 17.35
N ILE A 82 -73.85 -41.64 17.60
CA ILE A 82 -74.82 -40.73 18.20
C ILE A 82 -76.01 -40.53 17.26
N SER A 83 -75.77 -40.31 15.97
CA SER A 83 -76.84 -40.15 14.99
C SER A 83 -77.77 -41.37 14.91
N MET A 84 -77.23 -42.59 14.96
CA MET A 84 -78.04 -43.81 15.03
C MET A 84 -78.87 -43.89 16.32
N LEU A 85 -78.29 -43.52 17.46
CA LEU A 85 -78.99 -43.48 18.76
C LEU A 85 -80.12 -42.43 18.79
N GLU A 86 -79.92 -41.27 18.17
CA GLU A 86 -80.95 -40.22 18.05
C GLU A 86 -82.12 -40.72 17.21
N GLU A 87 -81.86 -41.38 16.08
CA GLU A 87 -82.89 -41.96 15.21
C GLU A 87 -83.71 -43.03 15.95
N ASP A 88 -83.04 -43.95 16.67
CA ASP A 88 -83.70 -44.98 17.46
C ASP A 88 -84.54 -44.37 18.59
N THR A 89 -84.04 -43.32 19.25
CA THR A 89 -84.79 -42.60 20.30
C THR A 89 -86.06 -41.95 19.74
N GLN A 90 -85.99 -41.38 18.53
CA GLN A 90 -87.14 -40.77 17.86
C GLN A 90 -88.19 -41.82 17.45
N LYS A 91 -87.75 -42.99 16.95
CA LYS A 91 -88.62 -44.15 16.67
C LYS A 91 -89.31 -44.63 17.94
N VAL A 92 -88.59 -44.76 19.05
CA VAL A 92 -89.17 -45.15 20.35
C VAL A 92 -90.21 -44.13 20.81
N PHE A 93 -89.93 -42.83 20.74
CA PHE A 93 -90.88 -41.81 21.19
C PHE A 93 -92.17 -41.77 20.35
N SER A 94 -92.05 -41.95 19.02
CA SER A 94 -93.21 -42.03 18.12
C SER A 94 -94.05 -43.30 18.37
N GLY A 95 -93.41 -44.46 18.56
CA GLY A 95 -94.09 -45.70 18.94
C GLY A 95 -94.78 -45.60 20.32
N LEU A 96 -94.14 -44.95 21.29
CA LEU A 96 -94.71 -44.70 22.61
C LEU A 96 -95.99 -43.88 22.54
N ASN A 97 -95.99 -42.85 21.68
CA ASN A 97 -97.14 -41.99 21.48
C ASN A 97 -98.32 -42.74 20.83
N GLN A 98 -98.06 -43.67 19.90
CA GLN A 98 -99.09 -44.54 19.31
C GLN A 98 -99.70 -45.51 20.33
N ILE A 99 -98.90 -46.11 21.21
CA ILE A 99 -99.40 -47.02 22.25
C ILE A 99 -100.32 -46.26 23.23
N ARG A 100 -99.99 -45.01 23.55
CA ARG A 100 -100.82 -44.15 24.41
C ARG A 100 -102.18 -43.85 23.78
N THR A 101 -102.25 -43.51 22.49
CA THR A 101 -103.54 -43.26 21.82
C THR A 101 -104.39 -44.53 21.76
N GLN A 102 -103.78 -45.70 21.60
CA GLN A 102 -104.46 -46.99 21.66
C GLN A 102 -104.95 -47.36 23.07
N THR A 103 -104.27 -46.93 24.13
CA THR A 103 -104.68 -47.22 25.52
C THR A 103 -106.09 -46.70 25.81
N ASN A 104 -106.44 -45.50 25.32
CA ASN A 104 -107.79 -44.94 25.47
C ASN A 104 -108.86 -45.78 24.76
N LEU A 105 -108.52 -46.39 23.62
CA LEU A 105 -109.41 -47.31 22.91
C LEU A 105 -109.61 -48.59 23.74
N VAL A 106 -108.54 -49.11 24.33
CA VAL A 106 -108.57 -50.32 25.16
C VAL A 106 -109.43 -50.13 26.41
N THR A 107 -109.38 -48.96 27.06
CA THR A 107 -110.29 -48.65 28.18
C THR A 107 -111.75 -48.67 27.74
N LYS A 108 -112.08 -48.05 26.59
CA LYS A 108 -113.44 -48.07 26.03
C LYS A 108 -113.91 -49.47 25.66
N ILE A 109 -113.03 -50.29 25.05
CA ILE A 109 -113.31 -51.69 24.74
C ILE A 109 -113.60 -52.43 26.04
N ASN A 110 -112.77 -52.28 27.06
CA ASN A 110 -112.98 -52.93 28.36
C ASN A 110 -114.31 -52.54 29.01
N ASP A 111 -114.71 -51.27 28.96
CA ASP A 111 -116.00 -50.81 29.47
C ASP A 111 -117.19 -51.39 28.69
N GLN A 112 -117.08 -51.47 27.35
CA GLN A 112 -118.09 -52.10 26.50
C GLN A 112 -118.18 -53.60 26.75
N THR A 113 -117.04 -54.27 26.90
CA THR A 113 -116.95 -55.68 27.27
C THR A 113 -117.65 -55.87 28.62
N ALA A 114 -117.33 -55.09 29.65
CA ALA A 114 -118.01 -55.15 30.96
C ALA A 114 -119.55 -55.01 30.86
N ARG A 115 -120.05 -54.11 30.02
CA ARG A 115 -121.50 -53.97 29.76
C ARG A 115 -122.10 -55.18 29.05
N LEU A 116 -121.39 -55.77 28.09
CA LEU A 116 -121.80 -57.01 27.43
C LEU A 116 -121.88 -58.19 28.41
N GLN A 117 -120.98 -58.29 29.40
CA GLN A 117 -121.09 -59.33 30.45
C GLN A 117 -122.33 -59.18 31.29
N ASP A 118 -122.71 -57.96 31.65
CA ASP A 118 -123.95 -57.73 32.40
C ASP A 118 -125.17 -58.16 31.58
N GLN A 119 -125.20 -57.84 30.27
CA GLN A 119 -126.26 -58.27 29.36
C GLN A 119 -126.30 -59.79 29.14
N ILE A 120 -125.15 -60.43 28.97
CA ILE A 120 -125.05 -61.89 28.80
C ILE A 120 -125.46 -62.62 30.09
N SER A 121 -125.08 -62.10 31.25
CA SER A 121 -125.49 -62.66 32.55
C SER A 121 -127.01 -62.57 32.73
N LYS A 122 -127.63 -61.47 32.29
CA LYS A 122 -129.10 -61.32 32.25
C LYS A 122 -129.76 -62.29 31.27
N LEU A 123 -129.17 -62.52 30.10
CA LEU A 123 -129.65 -63.51 29.12
C LEU A 123 -129.55 -64.95 29.64
N LYS A 124 -128.47 -65.31 30.35
CA LYS A 124 -128.34 -66.64 31.01
C LYS A 124 -129.49 -66.89 32.01
N ALA A 125 -130.01 -65.85 32.64
CA ALA A 125 -131.12 -65.96 33.60
C ALA A 125 -132.49 -66.17 32.92
N GLN A 126 -132.62 -65.99 31.60
CA GLN A 126 -133.86 -66.21 30.85
C GLN A 126 -133.69 -67.29 29.76
N LYS A 127 -134.28 -68.47 30.02
CA LYS A 127 -134.51 -69.64 29.14
C LYS A 127 -133.31 -70.53 28.79
N GLY A 128 -133.47 -71.82 29.11
CA GLY A 128 -132.53 -72.91 28.86
C GLY A 128 -132.71 -73.59 27.50
N ALA A 129 -131.83 -73.24 26.55
CA ALA A 129 -131.55 -74.05 25.36
C ALA A 129 -130.04 -74.40 25.31
N PRO A 130 -129.67 -75.65 24.98
CA PRO A 130 -128.27 -76.13 25.12
C PRO A 130 -127.27 -75.48 24.16
N GLU A 131 -127.70 -74.94 23.00
CA GLU A 131 -126.81 -74.17 22.11
C GLU A 131 -126.49 -72.77 22.65
N THR A 132 -127.45 -72.15 23.33
CA THR A 132 -127.30 -70.83 23.96
C THR A 132 -126.28 -70.89 25.10
N GLU A 133 -126.20 -72.00 25.82
CA GLU A 133 -125.25 -72.21 26.91
C GLU A 133 -123.80 -72.36 26.42
N LYS A 134 -123.57 -73.14 25.34
CA LYS A 134 -122.23 -73.27 24.72
C LYS A 134 -121.73 -71.95 24.13
N LEU A 135 -122.59 -71.22 23.42
CA LEU A 135 -122.26 -69.89 22.89
C LEU A 135 -121.94 -68.91 24.03
N SER A 136 -122.74 -68.93 25.10
CA SER A 136 -122.52 -68.10 26.28
C SER A 136 -121.22 -68.43 27.00
N HIS A 137 -120.84 -69.71 27.08
CA HIS A 137 -119.55 -70.13 27.63
C HIS A 137 -118.37 -69.61 26.78
N ARG A 138 -118.42 -69.76 25.46
CA ARG A 138 -117.36 -69.25 24.57
C ARG A 138 -117.25 -67.73 24.61
N LEU A 139 -118.37 -67.01 24.67
CA LEU A 139 -118.38 -65.57 24.82
C LEU A 139 -117.80 -65.13 26.16
N SER A 140 -118.13 -65.83 27.24
CA SER A 140 -117.57 -65.55 28.57
C SER A 140 -116.05 -65.76 28.59
N GLN A 141 -115.55 -66.85 28.00
CA GLN A 141 -114.10 -67.09 27.89
C GLN A 141 -113.37 -66.03 27.04
N SER A 142 -113.95 -65.65 25.91
CA SER A 142 -113.43 -64.57 25.06
C SER A 142 -113.40 -63.25 25.82
N MET A 143 -114.47 -62.96 26.56
CA MET A 143 -114.59 -61.77 27.38
C MET A 143 -113.58 -61.72 28.53
N ASP A 144 -113.37 -62.83 29.24
CA ASP A 144 -112.36 -62.90 30.30
C ASP A 144 -110.96 -62.71 29.72
N SER A 145 -110.71 -63.22 28.50
CA SER A 145 -109.45 -62.99 27.76
C SER A 145 -109.27 -61.53 27.35
N ILE A 146 -110.33 -60.85 26.87
CA ILE A 146 -110.31 -59.42 26.54
C ILE A 146 -110.08 -58.57 27.79
N LYS A 147 -110.71 -58.91 28.92
CA LYS A 147 -110.52 -58.25 30.20
C LYS A 147 -109.09 -58.43 30.72
N ASN A 148 -108.53 -59.64 30.64
CA ASN A 148 -107.15 -59.90 31.04
C ASN A 148 -106.15 -59.16 30.14
N ASN A 149 -106.32 -59.23 28.82
CA ASN A 149 -105.44 -58.53 27.87
C ASN A 149 -105.52 -57.00 28.02
N SER A 150 -106.71 -56.44 28.24
CA SER A 150 -106.87 -55.00 28.48
C SER A 150 -106.23 -54.55 29.80
N GLN A 151 -106.34 -55.34 30.87
CA GLN A 151 -105.60 -55.08 32.12
C GLN A 151 -104.08 -55.10 31.91
N MET A 152 -103.57 -56.03 31.10
CA MET A 152 -102.14 -56.08 30.77
C MET A 152 -101.69 -54.84 29.99
N ILE A 153 -102.48 -54.38 29.01
CA ILE A 153 -102.20 -53.15 28.25
C ILE A 153 -102.22 -51.91 29.16
N ILE A 154 -103.18 -51.81 30.09
CA ILE A 154 -103.24 -50.72 31.06
C ILE A 154 -101.98 -50.70 31.95
N LYS A 155 -101.54 -51.87 32.45
CA LYS A 155 -100.30 -51.99 33.24
C LYS A 155 -99.07 -51.59 32.41
N ILE A 156 -99.02 -51.96 31.13
CA ILE A 156 -97.93 -51.55 30.21
C ILE A 156 -97.94 -50.03 30.01
N ALA A 157 -99.11 -49.42 29.81
CA ALA A 157 -99.24 -47.97 29.67
C ALA A 157 -98.78 -47.21 30.93
N GLN A 158 -99.15 -47.70 32.11
CA GLN A 158 -98.67 -47.14 33.39
C GLN A 158 -97.14 -47.24 33.52
N ARG A 159 -96.55 -48.38 33.12
CA ARG A 159 -95.10 -48.57 33.14
C ARG A 159 -94.38 -47.67 32.13
N ILE A 160 -95.00 -47.42 30.99
CA ILE A 160 -94.54 -46.45 29.97
C ILE A 160 -94.51 -45.02 30.53
N ASP A 161 -95.55 -44.60 31.26
CA ASP A 161 -95.59 -43.28 31.88
C ASP A 161 -94.49 -43.12 32.95
N LEU A 162 -94.22 -44.17 33.73
CA LEU A 162 -93.09 -44.18 34.68
C LEU A 162 -91.74 -44.07 33.97
N ILE A 163 -91.51 -44.84 32.90
CA ILE A 163 -90.27 -44.77 32.10
C ILE A 163 -90.09 -43.38 31.49
N ARG A 164 -91.16 -42.75 31.01
CA ARG A 164 -91.11 -41.39 30.48
C ARG A 164 -90.71 -40.37 31.55
N GLU A 165 -91.24 -40.49 32.76
CA GLU A 165 -90.90 -39.59 33.85
C GLU A 165 -89.44 -39.78 34.30
N ASP A 166 -88.95 -41.02 34.33
CA ASP A 166 -87.54 -41.31 34.59
C ASP A 166 -86.63 -40.76 33.48
N LEU A 167 -87.01 -40.90 32.20
CA LEU A 167 -86.30 -40.29 31.07
C LEU A 167 -86.26 -38.76 31.17
N LYS A 168 -87.37 -38.14 31.59
CA LYS A 168 -87.46 -36.69 31.81
C LYS A 168 -86.53 -36.25 32.95
N LYS A 169 -86.46 -37.00 34.05
CA LYS A 169 -85.52 -36.74 35.15
C LYS A 169 -84.06 -36.92 34.74
N VAL A 170 -83.73 -37.95 33.96
CA VAL A 170 -82.37 -38.17 33.45
C VAL A 170 -81.97 -37.05 32.48
N SER A 171 -82.85 -36.67 31.55
CA SER A 171 -82.64 -35.53 30.64
C SER A 171 -82.44 -34.21 31.41
N ALA A 172 -83.27 -33.95 32.42
CA ALA A 172 -83.12 -32.77 33.27
C ALA A 172 -81.77 -32.77 34.02
N LYS A 173 -81.31 -33.90 34.55
CA LYS A 173 -79.99 -34.03 35.19
C LYS A 173 -78.83 -33.79 34.22
N THR A 174 -78.96 -34.22 32.96
CA THR A 174 -77.95 -33.96 31.92
C THR A 174 -77.85 -32.46 31.59
N VAL A 175 -78.97 -31.74 31.55
CA VAL A 175 -79.02 -30.30 31.26
C VAL A 175 -78.60 -29.44 32.48
N THR A 176 -78.85 -29.91 33.70
CA THR A 176 -78.59 -29.14 34.92
C THR A 176 -77.30 -29.51 35.66
N SER A 177 -76.52 -30.48 35.19
CA SER A 177 -75.24 -30.85 35.83
C SER A 177 -74.25 -29.66 35.79
N PRO A 178 -73.98 -28.99 36.93
CA PRO A 178 -73.11 -27.81 36.98
C PRO A 178 -71.66 -28.14 36.59
N PHE A 179 -71.30 -29.42 36.68
CA PHE A 179 -69.98 -29.92 36.32
C PHE A 179 -69.77 -29.95 34.80
N ALA A 180 -70.78 -30.36 34.03
CA ALA A 180 -70.69 -30.41 32.58
C ALA A 180 -70.65 -29.00 31.95
N THR A 181 -71.45 -28.07 32.48
CA THR A 181 -71.49 -26.67 32.03
C THR A 181 -70.19 -25.93 32.36
N LYS A 182 -69.62 -26.13 33.56
CA LYS A 182 -68.31 -25.55 33.92
C LYS A 182 -67.19 -26.07 33.03
N ASN A 183 -67.15 -27.37 32.76
CA ASN A 183 -66.14 -27.95 31.87
C ASN A 183 -66.29 -27.44 30.43
N LEU A 184 -67.52 -27.23 29.95
CA LEU A 184 -67.77 -26.63 28.64
C LEU A 184 -67.29 -25.18 28.57
N ASP A 185 -67.52 -24.38 29.63
CA ASP A 185 -67.05 -22.99 29.68
C ASP A 185 -65.51 -22.92 29.73
N ASP A 186 -64.87 -23.81 30.48
CA ASP A 186 -63.40 -23.90 30.53
C ASP A 186 -62.80 -24.37 29.19
N ILE A 187 -63.45 -25.34 28.51
CA ILE A 187 -63.06 -25.76 27.15
C ILE A 187 -63.23 -24.59 26.17
N LYS A 188 -64.34 -23.84 26.26
CA LYS A 188 -64.59 -22.68 25.41
C LYS A 188 -63.51 -21.61 25.58
N LYS A 189 -63.17 -21.24 26.82
CA LYS A 189 -62.08 -20.30 27.11
C LYS A 189 -60.73 -20.78 26.57
N ARG A 190 -60.44 -22.09 26.68
CA ARG A 190 -59.23 -22.69 26.09
C ARG A 190 -59.23 -22.60 24.57
N ILE A 191 -60.36 -22.85 23.91
CA ILE A 191 -60.50 -22.72 22.45
C ILE A 191 -60.31 -21.26 22.03
N GLU A 192 -60.92 -20.29 22.72
CA GLU A 192 -60.73 -18.86 22.44
C GLU A 192 -59.26 -18.44 22.60
N SER A 193 -58.57 -18.93 23.64
CA SER A 193 -57.14 -18.70 23.84
C SER A 193 -56.27 -19.32 22.73
N ILE A 194 -56.59 -20.55 22.29
CA ILE A 194 -55.89 -21.23 21.19
C ILE A 194 -56.13 -20.49 19.87
N ALA A 195 -57.36 -20.04 19.59
CA ALA A 195 -57.68 -19.25 18.41
C ALA A 195 -56.91 -17.92 18.38
N GLY A 196 -56.81 -17.23 19.52
CA GLY A 196 -55.98 -16.02 19.64
C GLY A 196 -54.49 -16.28 19.36
N LYS A 197 -53.93 -17.40 19.87
CA LYS A 197 -52.55 -17.81 19.58
C LYS A 197 -52.36 -18.21 18.11
N ALA A 198 -53.35 -18.82 17.47
CA ALA A 198 -53.30 -19.16 16.05
C ALA A 198 -53.22 -17.91 15.16
N GLY A 199 -53.95 -16.84 15.50
CA GLY A 199 -53.82 -15.55 14.79
C GLY A 199 -52.42 -14.92 14.92
N GLN A 200 -51.73 -15.12 16.05
CA GLN A 200 -50.33 -14.68 16.21
C GLN A 200 -49.37 -15.49 15.33
N ILE A 201 -49.64 -16.78 15.09
CA ILE A 201 -48.87 -17.64 14.18
C ILE A 201 -49.03 -17.18 12.72
N GLU A 202 -50.22 -16.71 12.33
CA GLU A 202 -50.45 -16.12 11.02
C GLU A 202 -49.62 -14.85 10.81
N SER A 203 -49.54 -13.98 11.83
CA SER A 203 -48.64 -12.81 11.81
C SER A 203 -47.16 -13.19 11.68
N LEU A 204 -46.70 -14.24 12.38
CA LEU A 204 -45.33 -14.75 12.24
C LEU A 204 -45.05 -15.29 10.84
N SER A 205 -46.05 -15.86 10.16
CA SER A 205 -45.90 -16.34 8.78
C SER A 205 -45.60 -15.20 7.79
N VAL A 206 -46.22 -14.02 7.99
CA VAL A 206 -45.92 -12.81 7.20
C VAL A 206 -44.49 -12.34 7.42
N VAL A 207 -44.01 -12.35 8.68
CA VAL A 207 -42.62 -12.00 9.01
C VAL A 207 -41.63 -12.96 8.36
N ILE A 208 -41.93 -14.26 8.36
CA ILE A 208 -41.10 -15.28 7.72
C ILE A 208 -41.00 -15.06 6.21
N GLU A 209 -42.09 -14.71 5.53
CA GLU A 209 -42.05 -14.41 4.09
C GLU A 209 -41.21 -13.15 3.80
N GLY A 210 -41.30 -12.12 4.66
CA GLY A 210 -40.44 -10.93 4.56
C GLY A 210 -38.96 -11.26 4.73
N LEU A 211 -38.60 -12.09 5.71
CA LEU A 211 -37.23 -12.56 5.92
C LEU A 211 -36.74 -13.41 4.73
N LYS A 212 -37.58 -14.28 4.18
CA LYS A 212 -37.27 -15.08 3.00
C LYS A 212 -36.95 -14.21 1.78
N GLN A 213 -37.74 -13.15 1.54
CA GLN A 213 -37.45 -12.19 0.46
C GLN A 213 -36.11 -11.46 0.68
N GLN A 214 -35.81 -11.06 1.91
CA GLN A 214 -34.51 -10.45 2.23
C GLN A 214 -33.36 -11.43 2.02
N PHE A 215 -33.49 -12.68 2.45
CA PHE A 215 -32.49 -13.73 2.20
C PHE A 215 -32.29 -14.00 0.71
N GLN A 216 -33.37 -14.00 -0.09
CA GLN A 216 -33.28 -14.18 -1.54
C GLN A 216 -32.59 -12.97 -2.21
N SER A 217 -32.83 -11.76 -1.73
CA SER A 217 -32.11 -10.55 -2.17
C SER A 217 -30.62 -10.59 -1.81
N ILE A 218 -30.28 -11.05 -0.60
CA ILE A 218 -28.89 -11.24 -0.18
C ILE A 218 -28.24 -12.35 -1.01
N SER A 219 -28.92 -13.47 -1.24
CA SER A 219 -28.40 -14.59 -2.03
C SER A 219 -28.13 -14.19 -3.48
N THR A 220 -28.97 -13.36 -4.11
CA THR A 220 -28.74 -12.85 -5.46
C THR A 220 -27.60 -11.81 -5.50
N LYS A 221 -27.50 -10.95 -4.48
CA LYS A 221 -26.31 -10.07 -4.30
C LYS A 221 -25.04 -10.87 -4.05
N THR A 222 -25.09 -11.98 -3.32
CA THR A 222 -23.95 -12.87 -3.13
C THR A 222 -23.64 -13.66 -4.40
N GLY A 223 -24.62 -14.00 -5.24
CA GLY A 223 -24.39 -14.50 -6.60
C GLY A 223 -23.68 -13.51 -7.53
N SER A 224 -23.67 -12.21 -7.17
CA SER A 224 -22.82 -11.19 -7.80
C SER A 224 -21.33 -11.32 -7.41
N THR A 225 -20.95 -12.37 -6.67
CA THR A 225 -19.55 -12.78 -6.49
C THR A 225 -18.82 -12.98 -7.81
N ASN A 226 -19.52 -13.31 -8.90
CA ASN A 226 -18.92 -13.35 -10.24
C ASN A 226 -18.37 -11.97 -10.68
N LEU A 227 -19.05 -10.87 -10.36
CA LEU A 227 -18.55 -9.51 -10.65
C LEU A 227 -17.32 -9.18 -9.79
N PHE A 228 -17.28 -9.65 -8.55
CA PHE A 228 -16.10 -9.52 -7.69
C PHE A 228 -14.96 -10.43 -8.14
N ALA A 229 -15.24 -11.61 -8.66
CA ALA A 229 -14.26 -12.56 -9.19
C ALA A 229 -13.60 -12.02 -10.47
N ASP A 230 -14.39 -11.45 -11.38
CA ASP A 230 -13.88 -10.83 -12.61
C ASP A 230 -13.08 -9.57 -12.29
N SER A 231 -13.54 -8.76 -11.33
CA SER A 231 -12.77 -7.60 -10.84
C SER A 231 -11.46 -8.03 -10.18
N LEU A 232 -11.45 -9.11 -9.40
CA LEU A 232 -10.24 -9.66 -8.79
C LEU A 232 -9.28 -10.23 -9.83
N LYS A 233 -9.78 -10.93 -10.86
CA LYS A 233 -8.97 -11.39 -11.99
C LYS A 233 -8.36 -10.22 -12.77
N SER A 234 -9.12 -9.15 -13.00
CA SER A 234 -8.61 -7.93 -13.62
C SER A 234 -7.49 -7.32 -12.79
N VAL A 235 -7.70 -7.14 -11.48
CA VAL A 235 -6.68 -6.61 -10.56
C VAL A 235 -5.45 -7.51 -10.52
N GLN A 236 -5.63 -8.83 -10.57
CA GLN A 236 -4.53 -9.78 -10.61
C GLN A 236 -3.73 -9.67 -11.92
N SER A 237 -4.41 -9.53 -13.06
CA SER A 237 -3.75 -9.30 -14.35
C SER A 237 -2.99 -7.98 -14.38
N ASP A 238 -3.60 -6.90 -13.91
CA ASP A 238 -2.96 -5.58 -13.79
C ASP A 238 -1.73 -5.62 -12.88
N PHE A 239 -1.80 -6.37 -11.78
CA PHE A 239 -0.67 -6.55 -10.86
C PHE A 239 0.49 -7.32 -11.49
N SER A 240 0.20 -8.39 -12.25
CA SER A 240 1.23 -9.12 -12.99
C SER A 240 1.90 -8.22 -14.05
N ASN A 241 1.11 -7.48 -14.83
CA ASN A 241 1.63 -6.54 -15.82
C ASN A 241 2.49 -5.45 -15.16
N PHE A 242 2.05 -4.90 -14.04
CA PHE A 242 2.83 -3.92 -13.28
C PHE A 242 4.16 -4.51 -12.78
N LYS A 243 4.14 -5.75 -12.26
CA LYS A 243 5.34 -6.46 -11.81
C LYS A 243 6.35 -6.61 -12.95
N ASP A 244 5.91 -7.03 -14.13
CA ASP A 244 6.78 -7.20 -15.30
C ASP A 244 7.37 -5.87 -15.77
N VAL A 245 6.55 -4.81 -15.82
CA VAL A 245 7.01 -3.46 -16.18
C VAL A 245 8.04 -2.95 -15.18
N VAL A 246 7.81 -3.11 -13.87
CA VAL A 246 8.77 -2.70 -12.83
C VAL A 246 10.05 -3.51 -12.95
N PHE A 247 9.97 -4.84 -13.09
CA PHE A 247 11.14 -5.71 -13.19
C PHE A 247 12.00 -5.35 -14.41
N ASN A 248 11.39 -5.18 -15.58
CA ASN A 248 12.10 -4.79 -16.80
C ASN A 248 12.74 -3.41 -16.68
N LYS A 249 12.06 -2.45 -16.04
CA LYS A 249 12.60 -1.10 -15.85
C LYS A 249 13.75 -1.08 -14.82
N THR A 250 13.66 -1.88 -13.77
CA THR A 250 14.75 -2.08 -12.81
C THR A 250 15.98 -2.67 -13.50
N ASN A 251 15.82 -3.74 -14.28
CA ASN A 251 16.94 -4.32 -15.03
C ASN A 251 17.58 -3.31 -16.00
N SER A 252 16.77 -2.48 -16.68
CA SER A 252 17.30 -1.42 -17.55
C SER A 252 18.05 -0.34 -16.77
N ILE A 253 17.59 0.02 -15.57
CA ILE A 253 18.28 0.96 -14.68
C ILE A 253 19.61 0.35 -14.20
N ASP A 254 19.63 -0.91 -13.78
CA ASP A 254 20.84 -1.58 -13.32
C ASP A 254 21.91 -1.67 -14.43
N GLN A 255 21.48 -1.94 -15.66
CA GLN A 255 22.37 -1.89 -16.84
C GLN A 255 22.94 -0.48 -17.07
N LYS A 256 22.10 0.55 -17.02
CA LYS A 256 22.56 1.95 -17.17
C LYS A 256 23.50 2.38 -16.06
N ILE A 257 23.24 2.00 -14.81
CA ILE A 257 24.11 2.27 -13.67
C ILE A 257 25.45 1.58 -13.85
N SER A 258 25.47 0.33 -14.33
CA SER A 258 26.69 -0.40 -14.65
C SER A 258 27.51 0.32 -15.73
N SER A 259 26.87 0.73 -16.84
CA SER A 259 27.56 1.50 -17.89
C SER A 259 28.09 2.85 -17.41
N ILE A 260 27.36 3.56 -16.55
CA ILE A 260 27.82 4.82 -15.93
C ILE A 260 29.01 4.57 -14.99
N SER A 261 28.96 3.48 -14.22
CA SER A 261 30.05 3.09 -13.31
C SER A 261 31.35 2.81 -14.07
N ASP A 262 31.26 2.12 -15.21
CA ASP A 262 32.42 1.88 -16.07
C ASP A 262 32.97 3.17 -16.68
N LEU A 263 32.07 4.08 -17.11
CA LEU A 263 32.45 5.41 -17.60
C LEU A 263 33.13 6.24 -16.52
N LEU A 264 32.66 6.19 -15.28
CA LEU A 264 33.23 6.89 -14.14
C LEU A 264 34.64 6.37 -13.83
N LYS A 265 34.83 5.05 -13.76
CA LYS A 265 36.16 4.43 -13.56
C LYS A 265 37.15 4.84 -14.65
N ARG A 266 36.70 4.86 -15.92
CA ARG A 266 37.54 5.30 -17.03
C ARG A 266 37.93 6.78 -16.90
N THR A 267 36.98 7.63 -16.51
CA THR A 267 37.24 9.06 -16.27
C THR A 267 38.21 9.28 -15.11
N GLU A 268 38.06 8.55 -13.99
CA GLU A 268 39.00 8.60 -12.87
C GLU A 268 40.41 8.16 -13.28
N ASN A 269 40.52 7.08 -14.06
CA ASN A 269 41.81 6.64 -14.60
C ASN A 269 42.44 7.70 -15.52
N SER A 270 41.66 8.31 -16.42
CA SER A 270 42.15 9.38 -17.29
C SER A 270 42.55 10.63 -16.50
N ALA A 271 41.82 11.00 -15.44
CA ALA A 271 42.17 12.12 -14.57
C ALA A 271 43.48 11.84 -13.81
N SER A 272 43.65 10.62 -13.28
CA SER A 272 44.90 10.18 -12.64
C SER A 272 46.09 10.20 -13.61
N GLU A 273 45.90 9.69 -14.83
CA GLU A 273 46.91 9.77 -15.89
C GLU A 273 47.25 11.22 -16.26
N PHE A 274 46.25 12.12 -16.31
CA PHE A 274 46.46 13.53 -16.56
C PHE A 274 47.31 14.17 -15.46
N HIS A 275 46.97 13.94 -14.19
CA HIS A 275 47.75 14.45 -13.05
C HIS A 275 49.20 13.96 -13.08
N THR A 276 49.40 12.65 -13.28
CA THR A 276 50.77 12.09 -13.35
C THR A 276 51.58 12.62 -14.53
N LYS A 277 50.97 12.81 -15.71
CA LYS A 277 51.63 13.44 -16.86
C LYS A 277 51.92 14.93 -16.60
N SER A 278 50.98 15.66 -15.99
CA SER A 278 51.15 17.06 -15.64
C SER A 278 52.30 17.24 -14.63
N ASP A 279 52.41 16.38 -13.64
CA ASP A 279 53.51 16.39 -12.65
C ASP A 279 54.87 16.13 -13.33
N LYS A 280 54.94 15.19 -14.27
CA LYS A 280 56.15 14.94 -15.06
C LYS A 280 56.55 16.17 -15.90
N ILE A 281 55.60 16.79 -16.59
CA ILE A 281 55.85 18.02 -17.37
C ILE A 281 56.36 19.14 -16.46
N PHE A 282 55.79 19.29 -15.26
CA PHE A 282 56.25 20.30 -14.29
C PHE A 282 57.69 20.05 -13.85
N GLN A 283 58.06 18.79 -13.59
CA GLN A 283 59.44 18.42 -13.25
C GLN A 283 60.41 18.69 -14.41
N GLU A 284 60.04 18.35 -15.64
CA GLU A 284 60.84 18.64 -16.84
C GLU A 284 61.03 20.14 -17.05
N LEU A 285 59.97 20.95 -16.87
CA LEU A 285 60.05 22.41 -16.94
C LEU A 285 60.99 23.02 -15.89
N GLN A 286 61.02 22.47 -14.67
CA GLN A 286 61.98 22.89 -13.66
C GLN A 286 63.42 22.51 -14.03
N GLY A 287 63.63 21.33 -14.63
CA GLY A 287 64.92 20.91 -15.16
C GLY A 287 65.44 21.84 -16.25
N ILE A 288 64.58 22.21 -17.21
CA ILE A 288 64.89 23.16 -18.29
C ILE A 288 65.23 24.55 -17.71
N LYS A 289 64.42 25.06 -16.77
CA LYS A 289 64.66 26.34 -16.10
C LYS A 289 66.05 26.41 -15.45
N ASN A 290 66.48 25.35 -14.78
CA ASN A 290 67.79 25.30 -14.13
C ASN A 290 68.94 25.25 -15.15
N ALA A 291 68.83 24.45 -16.21
CA ALA A 291 69.85 24.37 -17.27
C ALA A 291 69.99 25.68 -18.06
N THR A 292 68.86 26.35 -18.38
CA THR A 292 68.85 27.63 -19.10
C THR A 292 69.43 28.77 -18.27
N SER A 293 69.21 28.79 -16.95
CA SER A 293 69.77 29.83 -16.07
C SER A 293 71.31 29.80 -15.96
N LYS A 294 71.92 28.61 -16.12
CA LYS A 294 73.37 28.42 -16.02
C LYS A 294 74.09 28.79 -17.32
N ALA A 295 73.58 28.33 -18.46
CA ALA A 295 74.13 28.66 -19.78
C ALA A 295 73.98 30.16 -20.12
N SER A 296 72.85 30.78 -19.75
CA SER A 296 72.63 32.22 -20.00
C SER A 296 73.58 33.13 -19.20
N SER A 297 74.08 32.68 -18.05
CA SER A 297 74.94 33.52 -17.19
C SER A 297 76.40 33.56 -17.64
N GLU A 298 76.94 32.50 -18.25
CA GLU A 298 78.32 32.47 -18.75
C GLU A 298 78.44 33.23 -20.08
N THR A 299 77.54 32.97 -21.04
CA THR A 299 77.54 33.67 -22.33
C THR A 299 77.30 35.18 -22.19
N SER A 300 76.50 35.61 -21.22
CA SER A 300 76.25 37.04 -20.98
C SER A 300 77.47 37.77 -20.40
N LYS A 301 78.33 37.10 -19.62
CA LYS A 301 79.55 37.71 -19.04
C LYS A 301 80.66 37.86 -20.07
N GLU A 302 80.87 36.85 -20.91
CA GLU A 302 81.83 36.92 -22.02
C GLU A 302 81.42 37.96 -23.06
N MET A 303 80.13 38.04 -23.42
CA MET A 303 79.62 39.06 -24.34
C MET A 303 79.76 40.48 -23.76
N MET A 304 79.51 40.67 -22.46
CA MET A 304 79.71 41.96 -21.78
C MET A 304 81.19 42.38 -21.76
N ALA A 305 82.12 41.44 -21.57
CA ALA A 305 83.55 41.71 -21.60
C ALA A 305 84.01 42.19 -22.99
N LEU A 306 83.56 41.53 -24.06
CA LEU A 306 83.88 41.91 -25.44
C LEU A 306 83.29 43.28 -25.81
N LEU A 307 82.05 43.57 -25.40
CA LEU A 307 81.44 44.88 -25.62
C LEU A 307 82.22 46.01 -24.91
N LYS A 308 82.62 45.80 -23.66
CA LYS A 308 83.42 46.77 -22.90
C LYS A 308 84.82 47.00 -23.49
N LEU A 309 85.44 45.95 -24.03
CA LEU A 309 86.71 46.07 -24.76
C LEU A 309 86.56 46.88 -26.05
N SER A 310 85.48 46.65 -26.81
CA SER A 310 85.17 47.41 -28.02
C SER A 310 84.91 48.89 -27.73
N GLU A 311 84.16 49.19 -26.66
CA GLU A 311 83.91 50.56 -26.18
C GLU A 311 85.23 51.27 -25.83
N PHE A 312 86.11 50.60 -25.08
CA PHE A 312 87.43 51.12 -24.75
C PHE A 312 88.28 51.43 -25.99
N GLN A 313 88.40 50.48 -26.92
CA GLN A 313 89.18 50.67 -28.15
C GLN A 313 88.64 51.82 -29.00
N SER A 314 87.31 51.97 -29.10
CA SER A 314 86.69 53.07 -29.83
C SER A 314 87.00 54.43 -29.18
N ASN A 315 86.92 54.52 -27.85
CA ASN A 315 87.19 55.76 -27.12
C ASN A 315 88.65 56.21 -27.29
N ILE A 316 89.62 55.30 -27.15
CA ILE A 316 91.04 55.60 -27.37
C ILE A 316 91.26 56.04 -28.82
N ARG A 317 90.65 55.37 -29.80
CA ARG A 317 90.77 55.77 -31.21
C ARG A 317 90.18 57.17 -31.45
N MET A 318 88.99 57.46 -30.95
CA MET A 318 88.34 58.76 -31.10
C MET A 318 89.20 59.89 -30.52
N ASN A 319 89.76 59.69 -29.32
CA ASN A 319 90.65 60.67 -28.71
C ASN A 319 91.94 60.88 -29.54
N THR A 320 92.48 59.82 -30.16
CA THR A 320 93.69 59.93 -30.99
C THR A 320 93.50 60.65 -32.32
N GLU A 321 92.28 60.61 -32.87
CA GLU A 321 91.96 61.30 -34.11
C GLU A 321 91.87 62.82 -33.91
N SER A 322 91.62 63.29 -32.68
CA SER A 322 91.53 64.71 -32.37
C SER A 322 92.80 65.48 -32.77
N LYS A 323 92.62 66.62 -33.45
CA LYS A 323 93.73 67.46 -33.91
C LYS A 323 94.40 68.24 -32.78
N TYR A 324 93.65 68.52 -31.71
CA TYR A 324 94.11 69.26 -30.53
C TYR A 324 93.68 68.49 -29.28
N GLY A 325 94.46 68.56 -28.22
CA GLY A 325 94.12 67.96 -26.94
C GLY A 325 94.99 68.51 -25.82
N GLU A 326 94.51 68.34 -24.59
CA GLU A 326 95.17 68.84 -23.39
C GLU A 326 95.76 67.69 -22.58
N LEU A 327 96.60 68.05 -21.59
CA LEU A 327 97.17 67.09 -20.64
C LEU A 327 96.07 66.25 -19.96
N LYS A 328 94.89 66.85 -19.72
CA LYS A 328 93.75 66.16 -19.11
C LYS A 328 93.19 65.03 -19.97
N ASP A 329 93.28 65.15 -21.30
CA ASP A 329 92.81 64.12 -22.22
C ASP A 329 93.71 62.90 -22.20
N LEU A 330 95.04 63.09 -22.07
CA LEU A 330 95.98 61.99 -21.86
C LEU A 330 95.76 61.29 -20.51
N GLU A 331 95.44 62.05 -19.46
CA GLU A 331 95.07 61.50 -18.15
C GLU A 331 93.79 60.66 -18.25
N ASN A 332 92.77 61.16 -18.94
CA ASN A 332 91.54 60.41 -19.20
C ASN A 332 91.79 59.12 -19.99
N MET A 333 92.68 59.14 -20.99
CA MET A 333 93.08 57.94 -21.74
C MET A 333 93.83 56.92 -20.88
N ALA A 334 94.73 57.39 -20.00
CA ALA A 334 95.45 56.55 -19.05
C ALA A 334 94.51 55.92 -18.00
N ASP A 335 93.55 56.68 -17.49
CA ASP A 335 92.49 56.22 -16.60
C ASP A 335 91.62 55.16 -17.25
N GLN A 336 91.18 55.40 -18.50
CA GLN A 336 90.39 54.44 -19.26
C GLN A 336 91.16 53.12 -19.47
N THR A 337 92.47 53.21 -19.75
CA THR A 337 93.35 52.05 -19.92
C THR A 337 93.48 51.25 -18.62
N THR A 338 93.60 51.92 -17.49
CA THR A 338 93.68 51.27 -16.17
C THR A 338 92.36 50.61 -15.79
N ARG A 339 91.23 51.28 -16.06
CA ARG A 339 89.88 50.75 -15.77
C ARG A 339 89.58 49.48 -16.53
N ILE A 340 89.92 49.41 -17.82
CA ILE A 340 89.64 48.21 -18.61
C ILE A 340 90.50 47.04 -18.13
N ILE A 341 91.77 47.26 -17.80
CA ILE A 341 92.68 46.23 -17.25
C ILE A 341 92.10 45.64 -15.97
N ASN A 342 91.70 46.49 -15.01
CA ASN A 342 91.12 46.05 -13.74
C ASN A 342 89.80 45.30 -13.92
N LEU A 343 88.97 45.71 -14.90
CA LEU A 343 87.71 45.02 -15.22
C LEU A 343 87.98 43.58 -15.67
N PHE A 344 88.93 43.39 -16.59
CA PHE A 344 89.28 42.07 -17.11
C PHE A 344 89.97 41.20 -16.07
N ASP A 345 90.83 41.76 -15.22
CA ASP A 345 91.44 41.02 -14.11
C ASP A 345 90.38 40.54 -13.11
N LYS A 346 89.39 41.37 -12.79
CA LYS A 346 88.26 40.97 -11.96
C LYS A 346 87.42 39.86 -12.61
N LEU A 347 87.10 39.98 -13.90
CA LEU A 347 86.35 38.97 -14.65
C LEU A 347 87.11 37.63 -14.76
N SER A 348 88.43 37.68 -14.89
CA SER A 348 89.33 36.53 -14.90
C SER A 348 89.32 35.80 -13.54
N ILE A 349 89.35 36.53 -12.43
CA ILE A 349 89.23 35.96 -11.08
C ILE A 349 87.84 35.33 -10.86
N GLU A 350 86.78 36.03 -11.24
CA GLU A 350 85.39 35.58 -11.06
C GLU A 350 85.04 34.33 -11.90
N SER A 351 85.69 34.17 -13.05
CA SER A 351 85.40 33.08 -13.99
C SER A 351 86.32 31.86 -13.82
N GLN A 352 87.32 31.92 -12.92
CA GLN A 352 88.39 30.90 -12.76
C GLN A 352 89.14 30.52 -14.06
N GLN A 353 88.91 31.29 -15.12
CA GLN A 353 89.55 31.16 -16.43
C GLN A 353 90.44 32.37 -16.64
N LYS A 354 91.70 32.11 -16.98
CA LYS A 354 92.71 33.16 -17.19
C LYS A 354 92.40 33.89 -18.50
N ILE A 355 91.54 34.91 -18.44
CA ILE A 355 91.22 35.83 -19.55
C ILE A 355 91.82 37.22 -19.26
N PRO A 356 93.15 37.36 -19.15
CA PRO A 356 93.76 38.69 -19.05
C PRO A 356 93.60 39.43 -20.39
N ILE A 357 93.60 40.76 -20.34
CA ILE A 357 93.69 41.56 -21.57
C ILE A 357 94.95 41.16 -22.34
N PRO A 358 94.86 40.89 -23.66
CA PRO A 358 96.03 40.64 -24.47
C PRO A 358 97.05 41.78 -24.33
N SER A 359 98.32 41.42 -24.12
CA SER A 359 99.42 42.39 -23.94
C SER A 359 99.50 43.43 -25.07
N GLU A 360 99.06 43.02 -26.26
CA GLU A 360 98.94 43.79 -27.49
C GLU A 360 97.98 44.96 -27.34
N VAL A 361 96.85 44.80 -26.64
CA VAL A 361 95.89 45.89 -26.43
C VAL A 361 96.45 46.93 -25.46
N ARG A 362 97.18 46.49 -24.43
CA ARG A 362 97.87 47.38 -23.48
C ARG A 362 98.96 48.19 -24.18
N GLN A 363 99.79 47.52 -24.98
CA GLN A 363 100.82 48.16 -25.79
C GLN A 363 100.25 49.06 -26.88
N TRP A 364 99.09 48.73 -27.43
CA TRP A 364 98.40 49.57 -28.41
C TRP A 364 97.89 50.87 -27.76
N ALA A 365 97.23 50.79 -26.60
CA ALA A 365 96.69 51.95 -25.90
C ALA A 365 97.78 52.93 -25.46
N VAL A 366 98.86 52.43 -24.84
CA VAL A 366 99.99 53.27 -24.41
C VAL A 366 100.71 53.89 -25.62
N SER A 367 100.88 53.13 -26.70
CA SER A 367 101.43 53.65 -27.96
C SER A 367 100.58 54.78 -28.52
N LYS A 368 99.26 54.66 -28.47
CA LYS A 368 98.34 55.71 -28.92
C LYS A 368 98.40 56.97 -28.07
N ILE A 369 98.59 56.84 -26.76
CA ILE A 369 98.80 57.99 -25.86
C ILE A 369 100.09 58.75 -26.22
N PHE A 370 101.18 58.04 -26.54
CA PHE A 370 102.40 58.70 -27.02
C PHE A 370 102.24 59.38 -28.37
N ASP A 371 101.51 58.78 -29.31
CA ASP A 371 101.19 59.41 -30.60
C ASP A 371 100.38 60.72 -30.41
N CYS A 372 99.44 60.74 -29.46
CA CYS A 372 98.69 61.95 -29.10
C CYS A 372 99.61 63.02 -28.50
N ALA A 373 100.50 62.62 -27.59
CA ALA A 373 101.42 63.54 -26.95
C ALA A 373 102.37 64.21 -27.95
N ASP A 374 102.86 63.47 -28.96
CA ASP A 374 103.63 64.01 -30.06
C ASP A 374 102.83 65.06 -30.85
N LYS A 375 101.63 64.67 -31.30
CA LYS A 375 100.74 65.50 -32.10
C LYS A 375 100.30 66.79 -31.39
N TRP A 376 100.17 66.75 -30.06
CA TRP A 376 99.76 67.89 -29.24
C TRP A 376 100.95 68.61 -28.58
N GLU A 377 102.18 68.25 -28.95
CA GLU A 377 103.44 68.83 -28.46
C GLU A 377 103.57 68.84 -26.92
N ILE A 378 103.06 67.79 -26.26
CA ILE A 378 103.11 67.64 -24.80
C ILE A 378 104.48 67.10 -24.39
N ARG A 379 105.09 67.70 -23.35
CA ARG A 379 106.42 67.30 -22.86
C ARG A 379 106.42 65.85 -22.35
N PHE A 380 107.46 65.11 -22.72
CA PHE A 380 107.64 63.72 -22.32
C PHE A 380 107.51 63.48 -20.80
N SER A 381 108.10 64.35 -19.98
CA SER A 381 108.05 64.23 -18.51
C SER A 381 106.62 64.23 -17.97
N ASP A 382 105.74 65.05 -18.56
CA ASP A 382 104.36 65.19 -18.10
C ASP A 382 103.54 63.96 -18.49
N VAL A 383 103.74 63.45 -19.72
CA VAL A 383 103.11 62.23 -20.23
C VAL A 383 103.57 60.99 -19.46
N PHE A 384 104.88 60.90 -19.20
CA PHE A 384 105.49 59.79 -18.48
C PHE A 384 105.00 59.73 -17.04
N ASN A 385 104.89 60.88 -16.35
CA ASN A 385 104.34 60.96 -15.00
C ASN A 385 102.87 60.52 -14.95
N ILE A 386 102.05 60.92 -15.93
CA ILE A 386 100.64 60.49 -16.01
C ILE A 386 100.54 58.97 -16.19
N LEU A 387 101.33 58.42 -17.10
CA LEU A 387 101.33 56.98 -17.36
C LEU A 387 101.86 56.19 -16.16
N ALA A 388 102.92 56.67 -15.51
CA ALA A 388 103.52 56.02 -14.36
C ALA A 388 102.59 56.05 -13.12
N ASN A 389 101.88 57.16 -12.91
CA ASN A 389 100.94 57.30 -11.80
C ASN A 389 99.66 56.46 -12.01
N ASN A 390 99.14 56.42 -13.22
CA ASN A 390 97.85 55.76 -13.49
C ASN A 390 97.99 54.25 -13.76
N LEU A 391 98.97 53.81 -14.57
CA LEU A 391 99.14 52.39 -14.88
C LEU A 391 100.06 51.67 -13.87
N GLY A 392 100.92 52.39 -13.16
CA GLY A 392 101.97 51.80 -12.33
C GLY A 392 103.17 51.30 -13.13
N ARG A 393 104.31 51.16 -12.45
CA ARG A 393 105.63 50.89 -13.08
C ARG A 393 105.69 49.54 -13.80
N ASP A 394 105.05 48.51 -13.25
CA ASP A 394 105.10 47.15 -13.79
C ASP A 394 104.31 47.01 -15.10
N LEU A 395 103.07 47.53 -15.13
CA LEU A 395 102.25 47.52 -16.35
C LEU A 395 102.85 48.42 -17.43
N LEU A 396 103.41 49.56 -17.03
CA LEU A 396 104.05 50.48 -17.96
C LEU A 396 105.30 49.85 -18.59
N LYS A 397 106.09 49.09 -17.83
CA LYS A 397 107.24 48.34 -18.34
C LYS A 397 106.86 47.33 -19.44
N GLU A 398 105.72 46.65 -19.31
CA GLU A 398 105.23 45.70 -20.32
C GLU A 398 104.56 46.37 -21.53
N ALA A 399 104.03 47.59 -21.36
CA ALA A 399 103.24 48.29 -22.36
C ALA A 399 104.05 49.28 -23.23
N ILE A 400 105.18 49.80 -22.73
CA ILE A 400 106.00 50.77 -23.48
C ILE A 400 106.79 50.10 -24.61
N ARG A 401 106.70 50.70 -25.81
CA ARG A 401 107.60 50.41 -26.94
C ARG A 401 108.73 51.44 -26.98
N ILE A 402 109.93 51.03 -26.51
CA ILE A 402 111.13 51.89 -26.45
C ILE A 402 111.47 52.53 -27.81
N LYS A 403 111.27 51.79 -28.90
CA LYS A 403 111.50 52.28 -30.26
C LYS A 403 110.64 53.52 -30.58
N GLN A 404 109.35 53.50 -30.20
CA GLN A 404 108.42 54.59 -30.44
C GLN A 404 108.80 55.83 -29.62
N VAL A 405 109.11 55.65 -28.33
CA VAL A 405 109.53 56.78 -27.47
C VAL A 405 110.81 57.42 -28.00
N ARG A 406 111.77 56.61 -28.49
CA ARG A 406 113.00 57.13 -29.10
C ARG A 406 112.74 57.96 -30.35
N GLU A 407 111.80 57.52 -31.19
CA GLU A 407 111.45 58.19 -32.44
C GLU A 407 110.71 59.51 -32.19
N ILE A 408 109.85 59.56 -31.16
CA ILE A 408 109.05 60.74 -30.83
C ILE A 408 109.82 61.76 -29.98
N PHE A 409 110.43 61.32 -28.87
CA PHE A 409 110.99 62.21 -27.84
C PHE A 409 112.53 62.19 -27.78
N GLY A 410 113.18 61.37 -28.60
CA GLY A 410 114.65 61.27 -28.68
C GLY A 410 115.31 60.41 -27.59
N ILE A 411 116.64 60.35 -27.62
CA ILE A 411 117.44 59.42 -26.79
C ILE A 411 117.36 59.77 -25.29
N ARG A 412 117.21 61.05 -24.92
CA ARG A 412 117.14 61.47 -23.50
C ARG A 412 115.91 60.91 -22.78
N ALA A 413 114.75 60.89 -23.46
CA ALA A 413 113.52 60.31 -22.91
C ALA A 413 113.65 58.78 -22.70
N VAL A 414 114.40 58.11 -23.59
CA VAL A 414 114.69 56.68 -23.44
C VAL A 414 115.57 56.41 -22.21
N ASP A 415 116.58 57.23 -21.97
CA ASP A 415 117.44 57.11 -20.80
C ASP A 415 116.65 57.35 -19.49
N GLU A 416 115.71 58.29 -19.50
CA GLU A 416 114.78 58.56 -18.38
C GLU A 416 113.87 57.35 -18.09
N ILE A 417 113.29 56.73 -19.12
CA ILE A 417 112.50 55.48 -18.96
C ILE A 417 113.36 54.35 -18.41
N LYS A 418 114.56 54.15 -18.96
CA LYS A 418 115.46 53.06 -18.53
C LYS A 418 115.85 53.21 -17.07
N LYS A 419 116.10 54.45 -16.64
CA LYS A 419 116.44 54.79 -15.25
C LYS A 419 115.25 54.59 -14.30
N GLU A 420 114.06 55.08 -14.65
CA GLU A 420 112.88 55.04 -13.77
C GLU A 420 112.15 53.69 -13.72
N LEU A 421 112.14 52.93 -14.82
CA LEU A 421 111.48 51.62 -14.93
C LEU A 421 112.44 50.42 -14.77
N ASN A 422 113.72 50.69 -14.50
CA ASN A 422 114.78 49.69 -14.35
C ASN A 422 114.77 48.67 -15.52
N ILE A 423 114.78 49.21 -16.74
CA ILE A 423 114.81 48.43 -17.98
C ILE A 423 116.25 48.43 -18.48
N SER A 424 116.85 47.24 -18.55
CA SER A 424 118.26 47.07 -18.91
C SER A 424 118.55 47.38 -20.37
#